data_AF-A0A8W7MTT4-F1
#
_entry.id   AF-A0A8W7MTT4-F1
#
_cell.length_a   1.000
_cell.length_b   1.000
_cell.length_c   1.000
_cell.angle_alpha   90.00
_cell.angle_beta   90.00
_cell.angle_gamma   90.00
#
_symmetry.space_group_name_H-M   'P 1'
#
loop_
_entity.id
_entity.type
_entity.pdbx_description
1 polymer ?
#
loop_
_entity_poly.entity_id
_entity_poly.type
_entity_poly.pdbx_seq_one_letter_code
_entity_poly.pdbx_strand_id
1 'polypeptide(L)'
;MVLKSDRPVIAALRDVQVSVPPAVRRGDTATLHCYYDMDGESLYSVKWYKGRREFYRYTPKESPPMKIFPAQGVQVKRSASNESQLTLLGLSLASSGKYSCEVSADAPSFHTMIVTGDLEVCEVPKHVPSIHGMRSRYRVGDIVRGNCTSHNSRPPANLTWYINEAQANPSYIRTHKPFRERKNEFETSLAGIHFVVGNHHFVNGKLKIRCTARIHDIYLQSTERSIDEDRPRVISAASSANSNGKGANGNAVPYDHFPPYAENELDRKDYMTHLQDVTSGSSPTARPILPSPAPLTSFDQFRLPSINHLRWAFGPLTVLLLPFAHPLLSSLINRIAPPLRA
;
A
#
# COMPACT_ATOMS: atom_id res chain seq x y z
N MET A 1 -42.23 8.30 -58.82
CA MET A 1 -41.25 7.47 -58.08
C MET A 1 -40.95 8.16 -56.76
N VAL A 2 -40.93 7.44 -55.64
CA VAL A 2 -40.36 7.95 -54.38
C VAL A 2 -38.92 7.48 -54.33
N LEU A 3 -37.96 8.40 -54.31
CA LEU A 3 -36.56 8.06 -54.09
C LEU A 3 -36.38 7.72 -52.61
N LYS A 4 -36.45 6.42 -52.29
CA LYS A 4 -36.20 5.90 -50.95
C LYS A 4 -34.74 6.16 -50.60
N SER A 5 -34.49 7.17 -49.78
CA SER A 5 -33.15 7.49 -49.26
C SER A 5 -32.78 6.48 -48.17
N ASP A 6 -32.60 5.22 -48.57
CA ASP A 6 -31.89 4.24 -47.78
C ASP A 6 -30.43 4.67 -47.71
N ARG A 7 -30.12 5.54 -46.73
CA ARG A 7 -28.74 5.73 -46.30
C ARG A 7 -28.25 4.34 -45.87
N PRO A 8 -27.18 3.79 -46.46
CA PRO A 8 -26.65 2.53 -45.99
C PRO A 8 -26.19 2.71 -44.54
N VAL A 9 -26.85 2.00 -43.62
CA VAL A 9 -26.31 1.85 -42.26
C VAL A 9 -25.04 1.02 -42.45
N ILE A 10 -23.89 1.66 -42.24
CA ILE A 10 -22.59 1.02 -42.44
C ILE A 10 -22.37 0.08 -41.25
N ALA A 11 -22.79 -1.17 -41.41
CA ALA A 11 -22.40 -2.30 -40.58
C ALA A 11 -20.88 -2.23 -40.34
N ALA A 12 -20.50 -2.11 -39.07
CA ALA A 12 -19.12 -1.91 -38.66
C ALA A 12 -18.94 -2.28 -37.18
N LEU A 13 -17.86 -2.99 -36.86
CA LEU A 13 -17.33 -3.19 -35.51
C LEU A 13 -17.37 -1.90 -34.67
N ARG A 14 -18.05 -1.96 -33.53
CA ARG A 14 -18.27 -0.84 -32.60
C ARG A 14 -18.14 -1.25 -31.13
N ASP A 15 -18.07 -0.23 -30.28
CA ASP A 15 -18.16 -0.31 -28.82
C ASP A 15 -17.28 -1.38 -28.16
N VAL A 16 -16.12 -1.63 -28.77
CA VAL A 16 -15.12 -2.57 -28.25
C VAL A 16 -14.59 -2.06 -26.92
N GLN A 17 -14.83 -2.81 -25.85
CA GLN A 17 -14.54 -2.47 -24.47
C GLN A 17 -13.89 -3.64 -23.74
N VAL A 18 -13.02 -3.35 -22.77
CA VAL A 18 -12.32 -4.38 -22.00
C VAL A 18 -12.56 -4.21 -20.51
N SER A 19 -12.94 -5.30 -19.84
CA SER A 19 -13.03 -5.38 -18.39
C SER A 19 -11.86 -6.21 -17.87
N VAL A 20 -10.90 -5.52 -17.27
CA VAL A 20 -9.75 -6.10 -16.56
C VAL A 20 -9.92 -5.77 -15.07
N PRO A 21 -9.90 -6.76 -14.15
CA PRO A 21 -9.92 -6.47 -12.72
C PRO A 21 -8.70 -5.62 -12.34
N PRO A 22 -8.87 -4.46 -11.66
CA PRO A 22 -7.75 -3.55 -11.40
C PRO A 22 -6.73 -4.17 -10.43
N ALA A 23 -7.20 -4.99 -9.49
CA ALA A 23 -6.38 -5.65 -8.49
C ALA A 23 -6.87 -7.08 -8.23
N VAL A 24 -5.93 -8.03 -8.11
CA VAL A 24 -6.21 -9.44 -7.75
C VAL A 24 -5.11 -9.96 -6.83
N ARG A 25 -5.42 -10.85 -5.87
CA ARG A 25 -4.38 -11.40 -4.97
C ARG A 25 -3.50 -12.41 -5.69
N ARG A 26 -2.24 -12.52 -5.28
CA ARG A 26 -1.31 -13.56 -5.77
C ARG A 26 -1.83 -14.96 -5.41
N GLY A 27 -1.86 -15.85 -6.40
CA GLY A 27 -2.40 -17.20 -6.32
C GLY A 27 -3.81 -17.35 -6.91
N ASP A 28 -4.62 -16.29 -6.86
CA ASP A 28 -6.02 -16.31 -7.30
C ASP A 28 -6.13 -16.36 -8.85
N THR A 29 -7.38 -16.37 -9.33
CA THR A 29 -7.75 -16.38 -10.74
C THR A 29 -8.37 -15.05 -11.16
N ALA A 30 -8.02 -14.51 -12.32
CA ALA A 30 -8.70 -13.36 -12.92
C ALA A 30 -9.53 -13.80 -14.12
N THR A 31 -10.72 -13.21 -14.28
CA THR A 31 -11.48 -13.30 -15.53
C THR A 31 -11.44 -11.93 -16.20
N LEU A 32 -11.00 -11.91 -17.45
CA LEU A 32 -10.99 -10.72 -18.30
C LEU A 32 -12.12 -10.85 -19.31
N HIS A 33 -12.81 -9.76 -19.61
CA HIS A 33 -13.84 -9.74 -20.65
C HIS A 33 -13.50 -8.72 -21.73
N CYS A 34 -13.85 -9.06 -22.97
CA CYS A 34 -13.81 -8.20 -24.13
C CYS A 34 -15.21 -8.18 -24.73
N TYR A 35 -15.87 -7.04 -24.64
CA TYR A 35 -17.19 -6.79 -25.21
C TYR A 35 -16.99 -6.04 -26.53
N TYR A 36 -17.84 -6.32 -27.52
CA TYR A 36 -17.84 -5.70 -28.83
C TYR A 36 -19.19 -5.91 -29.48
N ASP A 37 -19.61 -4.97 -30.32
CA ASP A 37 -20.72 -5.16 -31.27
C ASP A 37 -20.15 -5.27 -32.68
N MET A 38 -20.65 -6.23 -33.46
CA MET A 38 -20.27 -6.39 -34.86
C MET A 38 -21.18 -5.60 -35.82
N ASP A 39 -22.33 -5.08 -35.36
CA ASP A 39 -23.33 -4.34 -36.16
C ASP A 39 -23.71 -5.03 -37.49
N GLY A 40 -23.76 -6.38 -37.48
CA GLY A 40 -24.07 -7.21 -38.65
C GLY A 40 -22.86 -7.76 -39.42
N GLU A 41 -21.63 -7.39 -39.07
CA GLU A 41 -20.41 -8.01 -39.61
C GLU A 41 -20.15 -9.41 -39.03
N SER A 42 -19.35 -10.24 -39.72
CA SER A 42 -18.84 -11.50 -39.15
C SER A 42 -17.49 -11.29 -38.47
N LEU A 43 -17.32 -11.83 -37.27
CA LEU A 43 -16.04 -11.84 -36.54
C LEU A 43 -14.97 -12.65 -37.29
N TYR A 44 -13.81 -12.06 -37.53
CA TYR A 44 -12.62 -12.77 -38.01
C TYR A 44 -11.82 -13.35 -36.85
N SER A 45 -11.46 -12.53 -35.85
CA SER A 45 -10.72 -13.00 -34.67
C SER A 45 -10.80 -12.07 -33.47
N VAL A 46 -10.72 -12.65 -32.27
CA VAL A 46 -10.38 -11.95 -31.02
C VAL A 46 -9.02 -12.43 -30.52
N LYS A 47 -8.11 -11.51 -30.20
CA LYS A 47 -6.76 -11.78 -29.70
C LYS A 47 -6.54 -11.07 -28.39
N TRP A 48 -5.76 -11.67 -27.49
CA TRP A 48 -5.30 -11.02 -26.27
C TRP A 48 -3.78 -10.96 -26.18
N TYR A 49 -3.31 -9.77 -25.80
CA TYR A 49 -1.91 -9.41 -25.66
C TYR A 49 -1.59 -9.06 -24.20
N LYS A 50 -0.44 -9.54 -23.71
CA LYS A 50 0.17 -9.01 -22.48
C LYS A 50 1.33 -8.09 -22.86
N GLY A 51 1.15 -6.80 -22.68
CA GLY A 51 2.03 -5.77 -23.23
C GLY A 51 2.09 -5.81 -24.76
N ARG A 52 3.07 -6.55 -25.32
CA ARG A 52 3.28 -6.71 -26.78
C ARG A 52 3.27 -8.17 -27.25
N ARG A 53 2.90 -9.13 -26.39
CA ARG A 53 2.99 -10.57 -26.67
C ARG A 53 1.59 -11.19 -26.71
N GLU A 54 1.20 -11.69 -27.88
CA GLU A 54 -0.02 -12.51 -28.05
C GLU A 54 0.10 -13.74 -27.15
N PHE A 55 -0.96 -14.06 -26.42
CA PHE A 55 -1.01 -15.25 -25.56
C PHE A 55 -2.30 -16.06 -25.71
N TYR A 56 -3.31 -15.49 -26.36
CA TYR A 56 -4.58 -16.14 -26.65
C TYR A 56 -5.16 -15.60 -27.96
N ARG A 57 -5.74 -16.48 -28.76
CA ARG A 57 -6.52 -16.13 -29.95
C ARG A 57 -7.73 -17.03 -30.11
N TYR A 58 -8.85 -16.43 -30.46
CA TYR A 58 -10.06 -17.09 -30.92
C TYR A 58 -10.34 -16.67 -32.38
N THR A 59 -10.48 -17.66 -33.27
CA THR A 59 -10.78 -17.47 -34.71
C THR A 59 -11.95 -18.40 -35.05
N PRO A 60 -13.19 -17.91 -35.27
CA PRO A 60 -14.38 -18.79 -35.40
C PRO A 60 -14.28 -19.81 -36.54
N LYS A 61 -13.55 -19.44 -37.61
CA LYS A 61 -13.40 -20.23 -38.84
C LYS A 61 -12.21 -21.23 -38.80
N GLU A 62 -11.42 -21.27 -37.72
CA GLU A 62 -10.33 -22.24 -37.56
C GLU A 62 -10.79 -23.48 -36.76
N SER A 63 -10.16 -24.63 -37.01
CA SER A 63 -10.34 -25.83 -36.18
C SER A 63 -8.99 -26.29 -35.61
N PRO A 64 -8.80 -26.31 -34.27
CA PRO A 64 -9.70 -25.73 -33.26
C PRO A 64 -9.71 -24.20 -33.32
N PRO A 65 -10.82 -23.54 -32.97
CA PRO A 65 -10.95 -22.07 -33.07
C PRO A 65 -10.11 -21.33 -32.02
N MET A 66 -9.71 -22.00 -30.93
CA MET A 66 -8.98 -21.40 -29.81
C MET A 66 -7.53 -21.86 -29.74
N LYS A 67 -6.60 -20.90 -29.83
CA LYS A 67 -5.14 -21.07 -29.75
C LYS A 67 -4.59 -20.30 -28.54
N ILE A 68 -3.60 -20.89 -27.87
CA ILE A 68 -2.95 -20.34 -26.67
C ILE A 68 -1.44 -20.33 -26.93
N PHE A 69 -0.77 -19.23 -26.61
CA PHE A 69 0.66 -19.06 -26.80
C PHE A 69 1.34 -18.75 -25.45
N PRO A 70 2.54 -19.30 -25.15
CA PRO A 70 3.20 -19.05 -23.87
C PRO A 70 3.53 -17.58 -23.67
N ALA A 71 3.22 -17.02 -22.49
CA ALA A 71 3.62 -15.67 -22.08
C ALA A 71 4.00 -15.63 -20.58
N GLN A 72 4.91 -14.72 -20.21
CA GLN A 72 5.45 -14.66 -18.85
C GLN A 72 4.37 -14.29 -17.83
N GLY A 73 4.20 -15.13 -16.81
CA GLY A 73 3.17 -14.95 -15.79
C GLY A 73 1.74 -15.20 -16.29
N VAL A 74 1.54 -15.90 -17.41
CA VAL A 74 0.20 -16.16 -17.95
C VAL A 74 -0.06 -17.65 -18.07
N GLN A 75 -1.17 -18.11 -17.48
CA GLN A 75 -1.69 -19.47 -17.61
C GLN A 75 -3.20 -19.37 -17.88
N VAL A 76 -3.67 -19.89 -19.02
CA VAL A 76 -5.07 -19.73 -19.46
C VAL A 76 -5.90 -20.98 -19.13
N LYS A 77 -7.03 -20.81 -18.44
CA LYS A 77 -8.02 -21.88 -18.24
C LYS A 77 -8.84 -22.07 -19.52
N ARG A 78 -8.40 -23.02 -20.37
CA ARG A 78 -9.04 -23.32 -21.66
C ARG A 78 -10.55 -23.65 -21.54
N SER A 79 -10.97 -24.27 -20.44
CA SER A 79 -12.37 -24.62 -20.14
C SER A 79 -13.23 -23.48 -19.59
N ALA A 80 -12.67 -22.27 -19.39
CA ALA A 80 -13.39 -21.09 -18.93
C ALA A 80 -13.03 -19.83 -19.76
N SER A 81 -12.63 -20.04 -21.01
CA SER A 81 -12.26 -18.97 -21.96
C SER A 81 -12.91 -19.24 -23.32
N ASN A 82 -13.32 -18.20 -24.03
CA ASN A 82 -14.01 -18.24 -25.32
C ASN A 82 -13.76 -16.95 -26.13
N GLU A 83 -14.64 -16.62 -27.07
CA GLU A 83 -14.57 -15.43 -27.94
C GLU A 83 -14.65 -14.07 -27.23
N SER A 84 -15.14 -14.01 -25.99
CA SER A 84 -15.37 -12.75 -25.24
C SER A 84 -14.88 -12.79 -23.79
N GLN A 85 -14.69 -13.97 -23.21
CA GLN A 85 -14.20 -14.19 -21.85
C GLN A 85 -12.84 -14.91 -21.85
N LEU A 86 -11.94 -14.51 -20.96
CA LEU A 86 -10.62 -15.11 -20.80
C LEU A 86 -10.25 -15.29 -19.33
N THR A 87 -10.11 -16.53 -18.88
CA THR A 87 -9.78 -16.84 -17.47
C THR A 87 -8.30 -17.18 -17.31
N LEU A 88 -7.62 -16.47 -16.40
CA LEU A 88 -6.23 -16.67 -16.02
C LEU A 88 -6.12 -17.38 -14.66
N LEU A 89 -5.12 -18.25 -14.50
CA LEU A 89 -4.89 -19.07 -13.30
C LEU A 89 -3.55 -18.79 -12.61
N GLY A 90 -3.50 -19.02 -11.30
CA GLY A 90 -2.26 -19.08 -10.52
C GLY A 90 -1.47 -17.78 -10.57
N LEU A 91 -2.17 -16.64 -10.41
CA LEU A 91 -1.59 -15.33 -10.70
C LEU A 91 -0.36 -15.02 -9.85
N SER A 92 0.63 -14.41 -10.49
CA SER A 92 1.95 -14.10 -9.94
C SER A 92 2.23 -12.60 -10.03
N LEU A 93 3.26 -12.09 -9.34
CA LEU A 93 3.69 -10.70 -9.52
C LEU A 93 4.16 -10.41 -10.97
N ALA A 94 4.59 -11.42 -11.71
CA ALA A 94 4.92 -11.33 -13.14
C ALA A 94 3.68 -11.31 -14.06
N SER A 95 2.50 -11.62 -13.52
CA SER A 95 1.21 -11.53 -14.21
C SER A 95 0.69 -10.09 -14.27
N SER A 96 1.18 -9.16 -13.44
CA SER A 96 0.80 -7.75 -13.50
C SER A 96 1.16 -7.09 -14.83
N GLY A 97 0.44 -6.02 -15.20
CA GLY A 97 0.69 -5.16 -16.36
C GLY A 97 -0.50 -5.02 -17.30
N LYS A 98 -0.24 -4.52 -18.50
CA LYS A 98 -1.27 -4.22 -19.51
C LYS A 98 -1.76 -5.47 -20.24
N TYR A 99 -3.08 -5.62 -20.29
CA TYR A 99 -3.81 -6.62 -21.03
C TYR A 99 -4.66 -5.93 -22.08
N SER A 100 -4.40 -6.24 -23.35
CA SER A 100 -5.10 -5.67 -24.48
C SER A 100 -5.93 -6.72 -25.20
N CYS A 101 -7.20 -6.42 -25.48
CA CYS A 101 -8.04 -7.18 -26.40
C CYS A 101 -8.03 -6.49 -27.76
N GLU A 102 -7.76 -7.25 -28.82
CA GLU A 102 -7.90 -6.83 -30.21
C GLU A 102 -9.04 -7.64 -30.84
N VAL A 103 -10.01 -6.96 -31.44
CA VAL A 103 -11.14 -7.55 -32.18
C VAL A 103 -11.02 -7.14 -33.63
N SER A 104 -11.13 -8.11 -34.55
CA SER A 104 -11.12 -7.90 -36.00
C SER A 104 -12.39 -8.45 -36.63
N ALA A 105 -13.09 -7.63 -37.42
CA ALA A 105 -14.08 -8.05 -38.39
C ALA A 105 -13.43 -8.75 -39.59
N ASP A 106 -14.22 -9.54 -40.32
CA ASP A 106 -13.82 -10.20 -41.56
C ASP A 106 -14.06 -9.29 -42.79
N ALA A 107 -13.95 -9.85 -43.99
CA ALA A 107 -14.37 -9.20 -45.22
C ALA A 107 -15.86 -8.76 -45.14
N PRO A 108 -16.22 -7.56 -45.64
CA PRO A 108 -15.41 -6.70 -46.50
C PRO A 108 -14.60 -5.60 -45.79
N SER A 109 -14.89 -5.27 -44.52
CA SER A 109 -14.30 -4.08 -43.88
C SER A 109 -12.91 -4.31 -43.30
N PHE A 110 -12.66 -5.52 -42.78
CA PHE A 110 -11.48 -5.86 -41.98
C PHE A 110 -11.24 -4.91 -40.78
N HIS A 111 -12.29 -4.23 -40.31
CA HIS A 111 -12.21 -3.28 -39.20
C HIS A 111 -11.60 -3.95 -37.97
N THR A 112 -10.59 -3.32 -37.39
CA THR A 112 -9.88 -3.85 -36.22
C THR A 112 -9.74 -2.78 -35.16
N MET A 113 -10.16 -3.09 -33.93
CA MET A 113 -10.07 -2.20 -32.77
C MET A 113 -9.33 -2.91 -31.64
N ILE A 114 -8.48 -2.16 -30.92
CA ILE A 114 -7.72 -2.65 -29.78
C ILE A 114 -7.92 -1.74 -28.56
N VAL A 115 -8.24 -2.36 -27.42
CA VAL A 115 -8.49 -1.69 -26.14
C VAL A 115 -7.72 -2.38 -25.02
N THR A 116 -7.34 -1.61 -23.99
CA THR A 116 -6.38 -2.06 -22.97
C THR A 116 -6.83 -1.73 -21.56
N GLY A 117 -6.71 -2.69 -20.64
CA GLY A 117 -6.82 -2.49 -19.20
C GLY A 117 -5.52 -2.88 -18.48
N ASP A 118 -5.33 -2.34 -17.28
CA ASP A 118 -4.19 -2.63 -16.41
C ASP A 118 -4.62 -3.60 -15.29
N LEU A 119 -3.84 -4.67 -15.06
CA LEU A 119 -4.02 -5.64 -13.96
C LEU A 119 -2.85 -5.50 -12.98
N GLU A 120 -3.12 -5.25 -11.70
CA GLU A 120 -2.13 -5.40 -10.62
C GLU A 120 -2.39 -6.69 -9.82
N VAL A 121 -1.42 -7.61 -9.84
CA VAL A 121 -1.44 -8.78 -8.95
C VAL A 121 -0.68 -8.44 -7.68
N CYS A 122 -1.37 -8.51 -6.54
CA CYS A 122 -0.91 -8.00 -5.26
C CYS A 122 -0.54 -9.11 -4.27
N GLU A 123 0.50 -8.88 -3.47
CA GLU A 123 0.73 -9.60 -2.20
C GLU A 123 0.06 -8.82 -1.06
N VAL A 124 -0.83 -9.48 -0.31
CA VAL A 124 -1.52 -8.89 0.84
C VAL A 124 -0.86 -9.29 2.17
N PRO A 125 -0.86 -8.43 3.20
CA PRO A 125 -0.30 -8.78 4.51
C PRO A 125 -0.95 -10.02 5.13
N LYS A 126 -0.13 -10.92 5.66
CA LYS A 126 -0.59 -12.13 6.40
C LYS A 126 -1.21 -11.83 7.77
N HIS A 127 -1.00 -10.62 8.28
CA HIS A 127 -1.46 -10.18 9.60
C HIS A 127 -2.11 -8.79 9.51
N VAL A 128 -2.99 -8.49 10.48
CA VAL A 128 -3.59 -7.17 10.63
C VAL A 128 -2.53 -6.08 10.90
N PRO A 129 -2.79 -4.80 10.56
CA PRO A 129 -1.88 -3.72 10.92
C PRO A 129 -1.66 -3.66 12.44
N SER A 130 -0.44 -3.35 12.87
CA SER A 130 -0.04 -3.41 14.28
C SER A 130 0.23 -2.01 14.85
N ILE A 131 -0.36 -1.70 16.01
CA ILE A 131 -0.25 -0.38 16.69
C ILE A 131 0.71 -0.48 17.88
N HIS A 132 1.73 0.38 17.87
CA HIS A 132 2.85 0.42 18.83
C HIS A 132 3.11 1.84 19.35
N GLY A 133 3.85 1.94 20.47
CA GLY A 133 4.36 3.22 21.01
C GLY A 133 3.39 4.04 21.86
N MET A 134 2.11 3.63 21.96
CA MET A 134 1.08 4.29 22.78
C MET A 134 1.08 3.78 24.23
N ARG A 135 0.72 4.67 25.17
CA ARG A 135 0.45 4.31 26.58
C ARG A 135 -0.95 3.71 26.73
N SER A 136 -1.18 2.99 27.83
CA SER A 136 -2.49 2.44 28.21
C SER A 136 -3.43 3.46 28.87
N ARG A 137 -2.90 4.62 29.29
CA ARG A 137 -3.66 5.78 29.82
C ARG A 137 -3.04 7.10 29.38
N TYR A 138 -3.85 8.15 29.25
CA TYR A 138 -3.42 9.54 29.01
C TYR A 138 -4.30 10.54 29.75
N ARG A 139 -3.78 11.73 30.02
CA ARG A 139 -4.52 12.89 30.55
C ARG A 139 -4.95 13.84 29.43
N VAL A 140 -5.88 14.75 29.74
CA VAL A 140 -6.06 15.95 28.91
C VAL A 140 -4.76 16.76 28.91
N GLY A 141 -4.33 17.23 27.74
CA GLY A 141 -3.06 17.92 27.52
C GLY A 141 -1.85 17.01 27.26
N ASP A 142 -1.96 15.69 27.45
CA ASP A 142 -0.89 14.76 27.07
C ASP A 142 -0.67 14.75 25.55
N ILE A 143 0.55 14.38 25.15
CA ILE A 143 0.91 14.14 23.77
C ILE A 143 0.78 12.64 23.46
N VAL A 144 -0.20 12.26 22.64
CA VAL A 144 -0.28 10.92 22.06
C VAL A 144 0.75 10.81 20.94
N ARG A 145 1.52 9.72 20.98
CA ARG A 145 2.41 9.27 19.90
C ARG A 145 2.18 7.78 19.69
N GLY A 146 2.14 7.36 18.43
CA GLY A 146 2.05 5.94 18.09
C GLY A 146 2.41 5.69 16.63
N ASN A 147 2.82 4.46 16.35
CA ASN A 147 3.14 4.00 15.01
C ASN A 147 2.21 2.85 14.63
N CYS A 148 1.69 2.89 13.42
CA CYS A 148 0.97 1.78 12.81
C CYS A 148 1.82 1.18 11.69
N THR A 149 2.02 -0.13 11.72
CA THR A 149 2.85 -0.85 10.76
C THR A 149 2.07 -1.99 10.10
N SER A 150 2.06 -2.04 8.77
CA SER A 150 1.51 -3.18 8.00
C SER A 150 2.64 -3.81 7.18
N HIS A 151 2.90 -5.09 7.43
CA HIS A 151 4.11 -5.77 6.99
C HIS A 151 3.92 -6.51 5.66
N ASN A 152 4.99 -6.51 4.87
CA ASN A 152 5.24 -7.40 3.74
C ASN A 152 4.05 -7.54 2.76
N SER A 153 3.78 -6.42 2.06
CA SER A 153 2.77 -6.27 1.03
C SER A 153 3.35 -5.76 -0.29
N ARG A 154 2.63 -5.92 -1.40
CA ARG A 154 2.95 -5.28 -2.68
C ARG A 154 1.67 -5.12 -3.50
N PRO A 155 1.20 -3.89 -3.82
CA PRO A 155 1.75 -2.61 -3.40
C PRO A 155 1.67 -2.43 -1.87
N PRO A 156 2.43 -1.49 -1.28
CA PRO A 156 2.45 -1.25 0.15
C PRO A 156 1.08 -0.76 0.65
N ALA A 157 0.55 -1.38 1.71
CA ALA A 157 -0.81 -1.06 2.19
C ALA A 157 -0.96 0.39 2.64
N ASN A 158 -1.99 1.08 2.13
CA ASN A 158 -2.34 2.45 2.53
C ASN A 158 -2.87 2.45 3.98
N LEU A 159 -2.21 3.21 4.86
CA LEU A 159 -2.55 3.29 6.28
C LEU A 159 -3.36 4.54 6.60
N THR A 160 -4.53 4.35 7.19
CA THR A 160 -5.43 5.44 7.63
C THR A 160 -5.70 5.32 9.12
N TRP A 161 -5.44 6.41 9.87
CA TRP A 161 -5.77 6.51 11.29
C TRP A 161 -7.15 7.12 11.51
N TYR A 162 -7.82 6.66 12.57
CA TYR A 162 -9.11 7.13 13.05
C TYR A 162 -9.05 7.38 14.56
N ILE A 163 -9.76 8.40 15.02
CA ILE A 163 -9.91 8.79 16.42
C ILE A 163 -11.42 8.82 16.71
N ASN A 164 -11.90 7.97 17.62
CA ASN A 164 -13.33 7.84 17.96
C ASN A 164 -14.23 7.71 16.70
N GLU A 165 -13.89 6.75 15.84
CA GLU A 165 -14.47 6.47 14.51
C GLU A 165 -14.33 7.56 13.43
N ALA A 166 -14.10 8.83 13.78
CA ALA A 166 -13.77 9.87 12.81
C ALA A 166 -12.37 9.66 12.22
N GLN A 167 -12.16 9.97 10.94
CA GLN A 167 -10.82 9.93 10.34
C GLN A 167 -9.93 11.02 10.99
N ALA A 168 -8.71 10.65 11.37
CA ALA A 168 -7.79 11.56 12.02
C ALA A 168 -7.37 12.72 11.10
N ASN A 169 -7.26 13.93 11.65
CA ASN A 169 -6.85 15.13 10.89
C ASN A 169 -5.46 14.90 10.25
N PRO A 170 -5.26 15.19 8.95
CA PRO A 170 -3.96 15.04 8.29
C PRO A 170 -2.78 15.71 9.00
N SER A 171 -3.01 16.82 9.73
CA SER A 171 -1.96 17.50 10.51
C SER A 171 -1.39 16.66 11.67
N TYR A 172 -2.11 15.62 12.10
CA TYR A 172 -1.67 14.68 13.14
C TYR A 172 -0.86 13.50 12.55
N ILE A 173 -0.82 13.34 11.23
CA ILE A 173 -0.28 12.14 10.57
C ILE A 173 1.15 12.37 10.11
N ARG A 174 2.01 11.36 10.35
CA ARG A 174 3.38 11.30 9.86
C ARG A 174 3.51 10.14 8.88
N THR A 175 3.46 10.45 7.59
CA THR A 175 3.65 9.48 6.50
C THR A 175 5.13 9.13 6.36
N HIS A 176 5.50 7.86 6.47
CA HIS A 176 6.84 7.38 6.15
C HIS A 176 6.85 6.75 4.74
N LYS A 177 7.99 6.82 4.04
CA LYS A 177 8.17 6.04 2.81
C LYS A 177 8.13 4.54 3.17
N PRO A 178 7.42 3.69 2.41
CA PRO A 178 7.43 2.24 2.64
C PRO A 178 8.85 1.67 2.64
N PHE A 179 9.12 0.74 3.56
CA PHE A 179 10.39 0.04 3.65
C PHE A 179 10.34 -1.26 2.83
N ARG A 180 11.20 -1.39 1.82
CA ARG A 180 11.33 -2.59 0.98
C ARG A 180 12.27 -3.60 1.63
N GLU A 181 11.79 -4.81 1.86
CA GLU A 181 12.57 -5.90 2.43
C GLU A 181 13.56 -6.46 1.38
N ARG A 182 14.86 -6.44 1.73
CA ARG A 182 15.98 -6.75 0.81
C ARG A 182 15.92 -8.14 0.15
N LYS A 183 15.17 -9.09 0.72
CA LYS A 183 15.12 -10.49 0.24
C LYS A 183 13.99 -10.78 -0.74
N ASN A 184 12.83 -10.13 -0.57
CA ASN A 184 11.56 -10.62 -1.12
C ASN A 184 10.83 -9.59 -2.02
N GLU A 185 11.40 -8.39 -2.19
CA GLU A 185 10.76 -7.24 -2.85
C GLU A 185 9.43 -6.76 -2.24
N PHE A 186 8.99 -7.31 -1.11
CA PHE A 186 7.81 -6.86 -0.39
C PHE A 186 8.09 -5.58 0.40
N GLU A 187 7.05 -4.79 0.61
CA GLU A 187 7.12 -3.46 1.19
C GLU A 187 6.23 -3.38 2.44
N THR A 188 6.82 -2.88 3.52
CA THR A 188 6.17 -2.61 4.81
C THR A 188 5.82 -1.14 4.87
N SER A 189 4.54 -0.81 5.06
CA SER A 189 4.09 0.56 5.26
C SER A 189 4.07 0.95 6.75
N LEU A 190 4.35 2.23 7.02
CA LEU A 190 4.48 2.79 8.35
C LEU A 190 3.84 4.19 8.39
N ALA A 191 2.91 4.40 9.33
CA ALA A 191 2.27 5.69 9.56
C ALA A 191 2.32 6.04 11.04
N GLY A 192 2.99 7.14 11.38
CA GLY A 192 2.95 7.71 12.72
C GLY A 192 1.70 8.58 12.93
N ILE A 193 1.26 8.68 14.18
CA ILE A 193 0.27 9.65 14.64
C ILE A 193 0.82 10.45 15.82
N HIS A 194 0.60 11.76 15.83
CA HIS A 194 1.11 12.69 16.84
C HIS A 194 0.13 13.86 17.06
N PHE A 195 -0.53 13.91 18.22
CA PHE A 195 -1.48 14.98 18.58
C PHE A 195 -1.54 15.24 20.10
N VAL A 196 -2.17 16.34 20.50
CA VAL A 196 -2.43 16.70 21.90
C VAL A 196 -3.87 16.34 22.26
N VAL A 197 -4.07 15.67 23.40
CA VAL A 197 -5.39 15.15 23.80
C VAL A 197 -6.24 16.25 24.45
N GLY A 198 -7.13 16.88 23.69
CA GLY A 198 -8.24 17.68 24.23
C GLY A 198 -9.40 16.83 24.77
N ASN A 199 -10.26 17.39 25.63
CA ASN A 199 -11.37 16.70 26.30
C ASN A 199 -12.32 15.95 25.34
N HIS A 200 -12.56 16.50 24.15
CA HIS A 200 -13.45 15.91 23.14
C HIS A 200 -12.95 14.56 22.58
N HIS A 201 -11.69 14.19 22.86
CA HIS A 201 -11.15 12.87 22.52
C HIS A 201 -11.54 11.78 23.54
N PHE A 202 -12.04 12.12 24.74
CA PHE A 202 -12.47 11.13 25.73
C PHE A 202 -13.99 10.95 25.74
N VAL A 203 -14.48 9.98 24.97
CA VAL A 203 -15.89 9.57 24.98
C VAL A 203 -16.07 8.52 26.06
N ASN A 204 -16.95 8.78 27.04
CA ASN A 204 -17.18 7.89 28.20
C ASN A 204 -15.88 7.50 28.94
N GLY A 205 -14.93 8.45 29.05
CA GLY A 205 -13.62 8.23 29.68
C GLY A 205 -12.64 7.41 28.86
N LYS A 206 -12.89 7.22 27.56
CA LYS A 206 -12.05 6.42 26.66
C LYS A 206 -11.74 7.12 25.34
N LEU A 207 -10.52 6.92 24.88
CA LEU A 207 -9.99 7.35 23.59
C LEU A 207 -9.78 6.11 22.72
N LYS A 208 -10.59 5.96 21.66
CA LYS A 208 -10.43 4.91 20.64
C LYS A 208 -9.50 5.40 19.54
N ILE A 209 -8.37 4.71 19.34
CA ILE A 209 -7.51 4.90 18.18
C ILE A 209 -7.57 3.65 17.30
N ARG A 210 -8.00 3.78 16.05
CA ARG A 210 -8.06 2.68 15.08
C ARG A 210 -7.15 2.98 13.89
N CYS A 211 -6.24 2.05 13.56
CA CYS A 211 -5.48 2.09 12.31
C CYS A 211 -6.07 1.07 11.34
N THR A 212 -6.26 1.49 10.09
CA THR A 212 -6.82 0.67 9.01
C THR A 212 -5.81 0.60 7.86
N ALA A 213 -5.48 -0.61 7.41
CA ALA A 213 -4.63 -0.88 6.27
C ALA A 213 -5.48 -1.34 5.09
N ARG A 214 -5.23 -0.77 3.91
CA ARG A 214 -6.00 -1.04 2.69
C ARG A 214 -5.10 -1.25 1.47
N ILE A 215 -5.41 -2.27 0.65
CA ILE A 215 -4.87 -2.44 -0.70
C ILE A 215 -6.08 -2.62 -1.61
N HIS A 216 -6.27 -1.66 -2.53
CA HIS A 216 -7.41 -1.58 -3.46
C HIS A 216 -8.75 -1.86 -2.75
N ASP A 217 -9.57 -2.77 -3.26
CA ASP A 217 -10.73 -3.38 -2.61
C ASP A 217 -10.42 -4.78 -2.03
N ILE A 218 -9.45 -5.49 -2.61
CA ILE A 218 -9.05 -6.87 -2.25
C ILE A 218 -8.51 -7.05 -0.82
N TYR A 219 -8.13 -6.00 -0.09
CA TYR A 219 -7.69 -6.08 1.31
C TYR A 219 -8.09 -4.84 2.10
N LEU A 220 -8.80 -5.07 3.20
CA LEU A 220 -9.11 -4.09 4.24
C LEU A 220 -9.01 -4.79 5.60
N GLN A 221 -8.15 -4.29 6.49
CA GLN A 221 -7.99 -4.80 7.85
C GLN A 221 -7.69 -3.66 8.81
N SER A 222 -8.11 -3.78 10.07
CA SER A 222 -7.89 -2.72 11.07
C SER A 222 -7.64 -3.27 12.47
N THR A 223 -6.81 -2.55 13.23
CA THR A 223 -6.59 -2.78 14.66
C THR A 223 -6.99 -1.54 15.43
N GLU A 224 -7.68 -1.74 16.55
CA GLU A 224 -8.07 -0.68 17.48
C GLU A 224 -7.33 -0.81 18.82
N ARG A 225 -7.02 0.34 19.43
CA ARG A 225 -6.64 0.47 20.83
C ARG A 225 -7.65 1.39 21.52
N SER A 226 -8.35 0.87 22.53
CA SER A 226 -9.02 1.68 23.54
C SER A 226 -7.98 2.10 24.58
N ILE A 227 -7.93 3.39 24.88
CA ILE A 227 -7.01 3.98 25.87
C ILE A 227 -7.88 4.70 26.92
N ASP A 228 -7.63 4.42 28.20
CA ASP A 228 -8.42 5.02 29.28
C ASP A 228 -7.94 6.44 29.63
N GLU A 229 -8.87 7.29 30.07
CA GLU A 229 -8.55 8.60 30.65
C GLU A 229 -7.93 8.44 32.05
N ASP A 230 -6.75 9.03 32.28
CA ASP A 230 -6.12 9.07 33.61
C ASP A 230 -6.70 10.21 34.46
N ARG A 231 -7.91 10.01 34.97
CA ARG A 231 -8.56 10.96 35.89
C ARG A 231 -7.91 10.89 37.27
N PRO A 232 -7.49 12.02 37.86
CA PRO A 232 -6.95 12.02 39.22
C PRO A 232 -8.03 11.52 40.20
N ARG A 233 -7.70 10.49 40.98
CA ARG A 233 -8.59 10.00 42.04
C ARG A 233 -8.71 11.07 43.12
N VAL A 234 -9.87 11.70 43.23
CA VAL A 234 -10.20 12.55 44.37
C VAL A 234 -10.33 11.64 45.59
N ILE A 235 -9.27 11.53 46.37
CA ILE A 235 -9.34 10.94 47.71
C ILE A 235 -10.11 11.94 48.56
N SER A 236 -11.41 11.70 48.73
CA SER A 236 -12.25 12.45 49.65
C SER A 236 -11.80 12.16 51.08
N ALA A 237 -10.87 12.97 51.58
CA ALA A 237 -10.46 12.98 52.98
C ALA A 237 -11.63 13.50 53.84
N ALA A 238 -12.59 12.61 54.11
CA ALA A 238 -13.72 12.90 54.99
C ALA A 238 -13.18 13.27 56.38
N SER A 239 -13.61 14.44 56.87
CA SER A 239 -13.05 15.07 58.05
C SER A 239 -13.49 14.40 59.35
N SER A 240 -12.66 13.51 59.89
CA SER A 240 -12.78 13.02 61.27
C SER A 240 -12.25 14.08 62.25
N ALA A 241 -13.01 15.16 62.45
CA ALA A 241 -12.71 16.22 63.42
C ALA A 241 -13.96 16.60 64.22
N ASN A 242 -13.80 16.78 65.54
CA ASN A 242 -14.83 16.96 66.56
C ASN A 242 -15.79 15.77 66.81
N SER A 243 -16.22 15.48 68.05
CA SER A 243 -15.81 16.06 69.35
C SER A 243 -16.15 15.16 70.55
N ASN A 244 -15.31 15.26 71.59
CA ASN A 244 -15.47 14.83 73.00
C ASN A 244 -16.81 14.23 73.46
N GLY A 245 -16.74 13.03 74.06
CA GLY A 245 -17.72 12.48 75.00
C GLY A 245 -17.04 11.52 75.99
N LYS A 246 -17.26 11.68 77.30
CA LYS A 246 -16.64 10.82 78.34
C LYS A 246 -17.45 9.54 78.57
N GLY A 247 -16.78 8.41 78.66
CA GLY A 247 -17.32 7.10 79.07
C GLY A 247 -16.16 6.11 79.31
N ALA A 248 -16.33 5.12 80.20
CA ALA A 248 -15.22 4.32 80.72
C ALA A 248 -15.39 2.80 80.55
N ASN A 249 -14.25 2.10 80.55
CA ASN A 249 -14.05 0.63 80.69
C ASN A 249 -14.81 -0.31 79.74
N GLY A 250 -14.05 -1.12 78.97
CA GLY A 250 -14.60 -2.27 78.26
C GLY A 250 -13.60 -2.93 77.30
N ASN A 251 -12.78 -3.84 77.83
CA ASN A 251 -12.06 -4.95 77.16
C ASN A 251 -11.47 -4.73 75.74
N ALA A 252 -10.14 -4.76 75.64
CA ALA A 252 -9.40 -4.83 74.38
C ALA A 252 -9.28 -6.27 73.82
N VAL A 253 -8.46 -6.42 72.76
CA VAL A 253 -8.09 -7.65 72.02
C VAL A 253 -9.08 -8.06 70.91
N PRO A 254 -8.63 -8.49 69.71
CA PRO A 254 -7.26 -8.57 69.18
C PRO A 254 -6.93 -7.55 68.07
N TYR A 255 -5.64 -7.26 67.90
CA TYR A 255 -5.07 -6.88 66.60
C TYR A 255 -4.53 -8.16 65.94
N ASP A 256 -4.80 -8.36 64.65
CA ASP A 256 -4.28 -9.51 63.90
C ASP A 256 -2.75 -9.45 63.70
N HIS A 257 -2.15 -10.63 63.59
CA HIS A 257 -0.70 -10.80 63.45
C HIS A 257 -0.14 -10.24 62.14
N PHE A 258 0.92 -9.43 62.25
CA PHE A 258 1.99 -9.43 61.25
C PHE A 258 3.02 -10.51 61.61
N PRO A 259 3.17 -11.60 60.84
CA PRO A 259 4.27 -12.52 61.02
C PRO A 259 5.59 -11.87 60.56
N PRO A 260 6.73 -12.17 61.20
CA PRO A 260 8.03 -11.65 60.78
C PRO A 260 8.51 -12.32 59.49
N TYR A 261 9.45 -11.66 58.79
CA TYR A 261 10.19 -12.28 57.70
C TYR A 261 11.03 -13.45 58.24
N ALA A 262 10.65 -14.68 57.90
CA ALA A 262 11.54 -15.82 58.01
C ALA A 262 12.45 -15.86 56.78
N GLU A 263 13.77 -15.92 57.00
CA GLU A 263 14.70 -16.26 55.93
C GLU A 263 14.48 -17.71 55.51
N ASN A 264 14.39 -17.97 54.20
CA ASN A 264 14.40 -19.32 53.65
C ASN A 264 15.51 -19.41 52.58
N GLU A 265 16.51 -20.22 52.89
CA GLU A 265 17.83 -20.25 52.26
C GLU A 265 17.82 -21.06 50.95
N LEU A 266 17.26 -20.54 49.85
CA LEU A 266 17.11 -21.35 48.63
C LEU A 266 17.14 -20.63 47.26
N ASP A 267 17.86 -19.51 47.13
CA ASP A 267 18.33 -19.04 45.81
C ASP A 267 19.59 -18.14 45.87
N ARG A 268 20.69 -18.62 46.48
CA ARG A 268 21.93 -17.84 46.60
C ARG A 268 23.24 -18.64 46.42
N LYS A 269 23.33 -19.44 45.36
CA LYS A 269 24.53 -20.20 45.00
C LYS A 269 25.06 -20.03 43.55
N ASP A 270 24.37 -19.25 42.71
CA ASP A 270 24.78 -19.03 41.30
C ASP A 270 25.66 -17.78 41.08
N TYR A 271 26.34 -17.28 42.12
CA TYR A 271 27.43 -16.32 41.95
C TYR A 271 28.69 -16.68 42.76
N MET A 272 29.84 -16.58 42.09
CA MET A 272 31.21 -16.67 42.63
C MET A 272 31.70 -18.05 43.15
N THR A 273 32.03 -18.97 42.23
CA THR A 273 33.29 -19.75 42.27
C THR A 273 33.60 -20.38 40.90
N HIS A 274 34.76 -20.06 40.29
CA HIS A 274 35.56 -21.02 39.50
C HIS A 274 36.93 -20.39 39.08
N LEU A 275 37.98 -20.76 39.83
CA LEU A 275 39.42 -20.54 39.65
C LEU A 275 40.09 -21.42 40.74
N GLN A 276 41.23 -22.10 40.57
CA GLN A 276 42.13 -22.32 39.42
C GLN A 276 42.13 -23.83 39.03
N ASP A 277 43.04 -24.44 38.26
CA ASP A 277 44.27 -24.08 37.51
C ASP A 277 44.41 -25.11 36.35
N VAL A 278 45.33 -25.13 35.37
CA VAL A 278 46.62 -24.45 35.09
C VAL A 278 46.65 -24.09 33.55
N THR A 279 47.70 -23.77 32.78
CA THR A 279 49.18 -23.83 32.84
C THR A 279 49.82 -22.64 32.09
N SER A 280 51.03 -22.22 32.53
CA SER A 280 52.14 -21.63 31.73
C SER A 280 51.97 -20.31 30.93
N GLY A 281 53.00 -19.45 30.97
CA GLY A 281 53.37 -18.65 29.79
C GLY A 281 53.54 -17.13 29.93
N SER A 282 54.50 -16.70 30.75
CA SER A 282 55.10 -15.34 30.80
C SER A 282 54.91 -14.39 29.60
N SER A 283 54.49 -13.14 29.87
CA SER A 283 54.72 -11.99 28.98
C SER A 283 56.22 -11.66 28.84
N PRO A 284 56.63 -10.89 27.80
CA PRO A 284 56.74 -9.45 28.04
C PRO A 284 56.32 -8.55 26.85
N THR A 285 56.31 -7.23 27.11
CA THR A 285 55.90 -6.15 26.21
C THR A 285 56.86 -5.85 25.05
N ALA A 286 56.32 -5.56 23.86
CA ALA A 286 57.00 -4.81 22.80
C ALA A 286 56.01 -3.99 21.94
N ARG A 287 56.51 -2.95 21.26
CA ARG A 287 55.71 -2.04 20.41
C ARG A 287 55.32 -2.68 19.07
N PRO A 288 54.16 -2.34 18.48
CA PRO A 288 53.97 -2.43 17.03
C PRO A 288 54.85 -1.40 16.31
N ILE A 289 55.51 -1.82 15.22
CA ILE A 289 56.25 -0.95 14.29
C ILE A 289 55.49 -0.92 12.96
N LEU A 290 55.56 0.22 12.25
CA LEU A 290 54.91 0.41 10.95
C LEU A 290 55.57 -0.44 9.85
N PRO A 291 54.81 -1.20 9.04
CA PRO A 291 55.25 -1.66 7.72
C PRO A 291 54.90 -0.62 6.65
N SER A 292 55.81 -0.37 5.72
CA SER A 292 55.55 0.35 4.46
C SER A 292 55.06 -0.63 3.38
N PRO A 293 54.48 -0.16 2.25
CA PRO A 293 53.90 -1.07 1.26
C PRO A 293 54.95 -1.75 0.36
N ALA A 294 54.72 -3.02 0.06
CA ALA A 294 55.41 -3.74 -1.02
C ALA A 294 54.75 -3.44 -2.39
N PRO A 295 55.51 -3.45 -3.50
CA PRO A 295 55.01 -3.04 -4.81
C PRO A 295 54.19 -4.12 -5.52
N LEU A 296 53.20 -3.71 -6.31
CA LEU A 296 52.57 -4.56 -7.32
C LEU A 296 53.34 -4.46 -8.64
N THR A 297 53.60 -5.62 -9.25
CA THR A 297 54.25 -5.75 -10.56
C THR A 297 53.25 -5.56 -11.71
N SER A 298 53.77 -5.48 -12.94
CA SER A 298 53.09 -4.94 -14.12
C SER A 298 52.33 -5.96 -14.96
N PHE A 299 51.77 -5.45 -16.07
CA PHE A 299 51.02 -6.11 -17.15
C PHE A 299 49.51 -6.33 -16.87
N ASP A 300 48.60 -6.18 -17.84
CA ASP A 300 48.83 -5.97 -19.29
C ASP A 300 47.92 -4.92 -19.96
N GLN A 301 48.24 -4.58 -21.20
CA GLN A 301 47.59 -3.54 -22.01
C GLN A 301 46.26 -3.99 -22.63
N PHE A 302 45.27 -3.10 -22.67
CA PHE A 302 44.31 -3.08 -23.77
C PHE A 302 44.07 -1.64 -24.27
N ARG A 303 44.31 -1.42 -25.57
CA ARG A 303 44.04 -0.15 -26.25
C ARG A 303 42.55 -0.03 -26.59
N LEU A 304 42.02 1.19 -26.47
CA LEU A 304 40.87 1.66 -27.26
C LEU A 304 41.34 2.77 -28.20
N PRO A 305 40.89 2.82 -29.47
CA PRO A 305 41.35 3.81 -30.44
C PRO A 305 40.68 5.18 -30.24
N SER A 306 41.44 6.24 -30.49
CA SER A 306 40.89 7.60 -30.64
C SER A 306 40.29 7.79 -32.03
N ILE A 307 39.19 8.55 -32.13
CA ILE A 307 38.71 9.16 -33.36
C ILE A 307 38.56 10.66 -33.11
N ASN A 308 39.05 11.47 -34.06
CA ASN A 308 39.27 12.90 -33.85
C ASN A 308 38.02 13.78 -33.97
N HIS A 309 38.09 14.88 -33.23
CA HIS A 309 37.40 16.17 -33.40
C HIS A 309 36.51 16.38 -34.64
N LEU A 310 35.26 16.78 -34.41
CA LEU A 310 34.69 17.93 -35.12
C LEU A 310 34.36 19.05 -34.12
N ARG A 311 34.72 20.29 -34.46
CA ARG A 311 34.27 21.49 -33.74
C ARG A 311 32.94 21.96 -34.32
N TRP A 312 31.95 22.22 -33.47
CA TRP A 312 30.78 23.01 -33.82
C TRP A 312 30.67 24.16 -32.83
N ALA A 313 30.56 25.40 -33.33
CA ALA A 313 30.46 26.59 -32.51
C ALA A 313 28.99 26.92 -32.22
N PHE A 314 28.63 27.03 -30.94
CA PHE A 314 27.32 27.51 -30.54
C PHE A 314 27.36 29.04 -30.36
N GLY A 315 26.71 29.76 -31.27
CA GLY A 315 26.33 31.16 -31.05
C GLY A 315 25.08 31.23 -30.15
N PRO A 316 24.88 32.32 -29.38
CA PRO A 316 23.71 32.48 -28.53
C PRO A 316 22.46 32.76 -29.36
N LEU A 317 21.40 31.99 -29.14
CA LEU A 317 20.09 32.23 -29.77
C LEU A 317 19.26 33.17 -28.88
N THR A 318 18.73 34.23 -29.49
CA THR A 318 18.09 35.36 -28.80
C THR A 318 16.72 35.02 -28.21
N VAL A 319 16.43 35.56 -27.02
CA VAL A 319 15.10 35.53 -26.42
C VAL A 319 14.19 36.52 -27.14
N LEU A 320 13.20 36.02 -27.88
CA LEU A 320 12.12 36.84 -28.42
C LEU A 320 11.00 36.99 -27.38
N LEU A 321 10.87 38.20 -26.84
CA LEU A 321 9.69 38.68 -26.11
C LEU A 321 8.65 39.27 -27.09
N LEU A 322 7.49 39.65 -26.52
CA LEU A 322 6.33 40.36 -27.10
C LEU A 322 5.15 39.46 -27.55
N PRO A 323 3.89 39.96 -27.45
CA PRO A 323 3.38 40.85 -26.40
C PRO A 323 1.99 40.45 -25.85
N PHE A 324 1.51 41.20 -24.84
CA PHE A 324 0.12 41.15 -24.38
C PHE A 324 -0.87 41.65 -25.44
N ALA A 325 -2.04 41.03 -25.54
CA ALA A 325 -3.25 41.64 -26.08
C ALA A 325 -4.53 41.02 -25.45
N HIS A 326 -5.23 41.79 -24.61
CA HIS A 326 -6.67 41.59 -24.40
C HIS A 326 -7.43 42.27 -25.55
N PRO A 327 -8.66 41.81 -25.85
CA PRO A 327 -9.77 42.74 -25.58
C PRO A 327 -11.06 42.09 -25.02
N LEU A 328 -11.57 42.75 -23.98
CA LEU A 328 -12.98 43.10 -23.71
C LEU A 328 -14.09 42.03 -23.65
N LEU A 329 -14.93 42.22 -22.62
CA LEU A 329 -16.28 41.68 -22.49
C LEU A 329 -17.17 42.19 -23.63
N SER A 330 -17.97 41.31 -24.25
CA SER A 330 -19.44 41.46 -24.30
C SER A 330 -20.12 40.38 -25.17
N SER A 331 -20.91 39.51 -24.55
CA SER A 331 -22.11 38.91 -25.17
C SER A 331 -23.09 38.53 -24.06
N LEU A 332 -24.39 38.74 -24.29
CA LEU A 332 -25.40 38.72 -23.22
C LEU A 332 -25.95 37.32 -22.97
N ILE A 333 -26.14 37.01 -21.69
CA ILE A 333 -27.14 36.03 -21.24
C ILE A 333 -28.53 36.60 -21.59
N ASN A 334 -29.29 35.92 -22.46
CA ASN A 334 -30.77 35.84 -22.38
C ASN A 334 -31.40 35.04 -23.55
N ARG A 335 -32.06 33.91 -23.24
CA ARG A 335 -33.34 33.42 -23.80
C ARG A 335 -33.69 32.04 -23.24
N ILE A 336 -34.98 31.68 -23.30
CA ILE A 336 -35.62 30.44 -22.79
C ILE A 336 -35.73 30.45 -21.25
N ALA A 337 -36.90 30.41 -20.59
CA ALA A 337 -38.33 30.54 -20.96
C ALA A 337 -39.13 30.81 -19.64
N PRO A 338 -40.47 30.64 -19.53
CA PRO A 338 -41.60 30.89 -20.43
C PRO A 338 -42.56 32.00 -19.87
N PRO A 339 -43.64 32.41 -20.58
CA PRO A 339 -44.65 33.34 -20.03
C PRO A 339 -45.69 32.64 -19.12
N LEU A 340 -46.18 33.36 -18.11
CA LEU A 340 -47.30 32.96 -17.24
C LEU A 340 -48.27 34.13 -17.04
N ARG A 341 -49.55 33.89 -17.37
CA ARG A 341 -50.79 34.57 -16.91
C ARG A 341 -50.72 36.05 -16.48
N ALA A 342 -51.37 36.89 -17.28
CA ALA A 342 -52.57 37.62 -16.85
C ALA A 342 -53.54 37.71 -18.04
#